data_AF-A0A7V0IRR6-F1
#
_entry.id   AF-A0A7V0IRR6-F1
#
_cell.length_a   1.000
_cell.length_b   1.000
_cell.length_c   1.000
_cell.angle_alpha   90.00
_cell.angle_beta   90.00
_cell.angle_gamma   90.00
#
_symmetry.space_group_name_H-M   'P 1'
#
loop_
_entity.id
_entity.type
_entity.pdbx_description
1 polymer ?
#
loop_
_entity_poly.entity_id
_entity_poly.type
_entity_poly.pdbx_seq_one_letter_code
_entity_poly.pdbx_strand_id
1 'polypeptide(L)'
;MTERSLMVGTTPFHERTSAANATGLWSHWAGVLGAEKYQLSEKAEYFAIRNSVGVFDTSPLYKYRIEGPDAERYLSGLLARDIRTCRPDHAQYTIWCDDA
;
A
#
# COMPACT_ATOMS: atom_id res chain seq x y z
N MET A 1 -22.57 -16.88 -13.31
CA MET A 1 -21.88 -15.91 -12.45
C MET A 1 -21.31 -16.72 -11.29
N THR A 2 -20.05 -17.12 -11.38
CA THR A 2 -19.49 -18.17 -10.54
C THR A 2 -19.16 -17.62 -9.15
N GLU A 3 -19.59 -18.36 -8.14
CA GLU A 3 -19.58 -18.09 -6.69
C GLU A 3 -18.16 -18.05 -6.09
N ARG A 4 -17.30 -17.14 -6.58
CA ARG A 4 -15.90 -17.02 -6.15
C ARG A 4 -15.53 -15.63 -5.63
N SER A 5 -16.50 -14.85 -5.15
CA SER A 5 -16.31 -13.42 -4.87
C SER A 5 -17.03 -12.93 -3.61
N LEU A 6 -16.84 -13.59 -2.47
CA LEU A 6 -17.28 -13.07 -1.16
C LEU A 6 -16.25 -13.22 -0.02
N MET A 7 -15.11 -13.87 -0.25
CA MET A 7 -14.08 -14.02 0.78
C MET A 7 -12.97 -12.99 0.61
N VAL A 8 -12.69 -12.28 1.70
CA VAL A 8 -11.54 -11.39 1.83
C VAL A 8 -10.27 -12.23 1.80
N GLY A 9 -9.30 -11.82 0.98
CA GLY A 9 -8.03 -12.52 0.86
C GLY A 9 -7.06 -12.21 2.00
N THR A 10 -5.86 -12.74 1.89
CA THR A 10 -4.75 -12.50 2.82
C THR A 10 -3.50 -12.11 2.04
N THR A 11 -2.60 -11.36 2.68
CA THR A 11 -1.32 -10.98 2.08
C THR A 11 -0.34 -12.16 2.08
N PRO A 12 0.74 -12.11 1.27
CA PRO A 12 1.83 -13.09 1.36
C PRO A 12 2.51 -13.15 2.73
N PHE A 13 2.33 -12.13 3.57
CA PHE A 13 2.91 -12.06 4.91
C PHE A 13 1.91 -12.39 6.02
N HIS A 14 0.68 -12.79 5.68
CA HIS A 14 -0.41 -12.96 6.64
C HIS A 14 -0.09 -13.94 7.77
N GLU A 15 0.63 -15.03 7.49
CA GLU A 15 1.06 -15.97 8.52
C GLU A 15 1.90 -15.27 9.61
N ARG A 16 2.88 -14.46 9.18
CA ARG A 16 3.78 -13.74 10.10
C ARG A 16 3.07 -12.61 10.82
N THR A 17 2.24 -11.84 10.11
CA THR A 17 1.51 -10.73 10.71
C THR A 17 0.42 -11.22 11.64
N SER A 18 -0.25 -12.34 11.34
CA SER A 18 -1.21 -12.98 12.23
C SER A 18 -0.57 -13.49 13.51
N ALA A 19 0.61 -14.12 13.42
CA ALA A 19 1.35 -14.57 14.61
C ALA A 19 1.80 -13.41 15.51
N ALA A 20 2.11 -12.25 14.92
CA ALA A 20 2.49 -11.03 15.64
C ALA A 20 1.30 -10.22 16.18
N ASN A 21 0.09 -10.44 15.66
CA ASN A 21 -1.10 -9.66 16.00
C ASN A 21 -1.70 -10.08 17.35
N ALA A 22 -1.16 -9.56 18.45
CA ALA A 22 -1.66 -9.84 19.79
C ALA A 22 -3.05 -9.24 20.06
N THR A 23 -3.54 -8.35 19.21
CA THR A 23 -4.86 -7.72 19.35
C THR A 23 -5.98 -8.50 18.66
N GLY A 24 -5.63 -9.31 17.66
CA GLY A 24 -6.59 -10.00 16.80
C GLY A 24 -7.43 -9.07 15.92
N LEU A 25 -7.10 -7.77 15.84
CA LEU A 25 -7.83 -6.78 15.06
C LEU A 25 -7.38 -6.78 13.60
N TRP A 26 -8.35 -6.75 12.68
CA TRP A 26 -8.15 -6.81 11.24
C TRP A 26 -9.04 -5.81 10.52
N SER A 27 -8.46 -5.13 9.54
CA SER A 27 -9.18 -4.26 8.61
C SER A 27 -9.11 -4.79 7.18
N HIS A 28 -10.09 -4.41 6.36
CA HIS A 28 -10.08 -4.72 4.94
C HIS A 28 -9.32 -3.65 4.18
N TRP A 29 -8.26 -4.05 3.48
CA TRP A 29 -7.45 -3.14 2.67
C TRP A 29 -7.19 -3.75 1.30
N ALA A 30 -7.70 -3.11 0.25
CA ALA A 30 -7.54 -3.56 -1.14
C ALA A 30 -7.91 -5.04 -1.37
N GLY A 31 -8.97 -5.52 -0.69
CA GLY A 31 -9.48 -6.88 -0.85
C GLY A 31 -8.79 -7.95 0.01
N VAL A 32 -7.84 -7.57 0.88
CA VAL A 32 -7.17 -8.49 1.81
C VAL A 32 -7.23 -7.99 3.26
N LEU A 33 -6.96 -8.89 4.21
CA LEU A 33 -6.86 -8.55 5.64
C LEU A 33 -5.50 -7.92 5.96
N GLY A 34 -5.53 -6.73 6.58
CA GLY A 34 -4.37 -6.06 7.17
C GLY A 34 -4.55 -5.92 8.69
N ALA A 35 -3.50 -6.20 9.46
CA ALA A 35 -3.53 -6.00 10.91
C ALA A 35 -3.59 -4.49 11.22
N GLU A 36 -4.54 -4.07 12.06
CA GLU A 36 -4.67 -2.66 12.44
C GLU A 36 -3.56 -2.22 13.39
N LYS A 37 -3.18 -3.11 14.31
CA LYS A 37 -2.11 -2.97 15.29
C LYS A 37 -1.73 -4.34 15.83
N TYR A 38 -0.48 -4.49 16.25
CA TYR A 38 0.09 -5.73 16.76
C TYR A 38 0.08 -5.79 18.30
N GLN A 39 0.07 -4.65 18.97
CA GLN A 39 0.10 -4.49 20.42
C GLN A 39 -1.13 -3.72 20.92
N LEU A 40 -1.50 -3.92 22.18
CA LEU A 40 -2.64 -3.24 22.80
C LEU A 40 -2.42 -1.72 22.94
N SER A 41 -1.16 -1.28 23.04
CA SER A 41 -0.79 0.13 23.18
C SER A 41 -0.27 0.68 21.85
N GLU A 42 -1.08 1.49 21.18
CA GLU A 42 -0.69 2.20 19.95
C GLU A 42 0.49 3.15 20.20
N LYS A 43 0.59 3.73 21.40
CA LYS A 43 1.72 4.57 21.79
C LYS A 43 3.03 3.78 21.81
N ALA A 44 2.99 2.52 22.27
CA ALA A 44 4.19 1.68 22.31
C ALA A 44 4.71 1.41 20.89
N GLU A 45 3.82 1.06 19.95
CA GLU A 45 4.21 0.89 18.55
C GLU A 45 4.72 2.19 17.94
N TYR A 46 4.02 3.30 18.16
CA TYR A 46 4.44 4.61 17.68
C TYR A 46 5.86 4.96 18.13
N PHE A 47 6.18 4.81 19.42
CA PHE A 47 7.52 5.11 19.92
C PHE A 47 8.56 4.08 19.48
N ALA A 48 8.19 2.81 19.29
CA ALA A 48 9.09 1.81 18.72
C ALA A 48 9.50 2.19 17.28
N ILE A 49 8.55 2.63 16.45
CA ILE A 49 8.81 3.07 15.07
C ILE A 49 9.68 4.33 15.07
N ARG A 50 9.40 5.30 15.95
CA ARG A 50 10.09 6.60 15.98
C ARG A 50 11.50 6.52 16.56
N ASN A 51 11.72 5.65 17.54
CA ASN A 51 12.96 5.60 18.32
C ASN A 51 13.80 4.35 18.01
N SER A 52 13.32 3.46 17.15
CA SER A 52 14.01 2.22 16.77
C SER A 52 13.65 1.84 15.33
N VAL A 53 13.08 0.65 15.10
CA VAL A 53 12.71 0.15 13.77
C VAL A 53 11.28 -0.37 13.76
N GLY A 54 10.55 -0.06 12.69
CA GLY A 54 9.24 -0.62 12.39
C GLY A 54 9.25 -1.38 11.07
N VAL A 55 8.50 -2.46 11.00
CA VAL A 55 8.28 -3.24 9.78
C VAL A 55 6.78 -3.26 9.49
N PHE A 56 6.41 -2.92 8.26
CA PHE A 56 5.01 -2.80 7.83
C PHE A 56 4.77 -3.69 6.61
N ASP A 57 3.70 -4.45 6.63
CA ASP A 57 3.20 -5.10 5.42
C ASP A 57 2.39 -4.11 4.60
N THR A 58 2.98 -3.60 3.52
CA THR A 58 2.32 -2.70 2.55
C THR A 58 2.04 -3.38 1.21
N SER A 59 2.10 -4.72 1.19
CA SER A 59 1.82 -5.51 0.00
C SER A 59 0.43 -5.25 -0.62
N PRO A 60 -0.63 -4.83 0.10
CA PRO A 60 -1.92 -4.52 -0.50
C PRO A 60 -1.94 -3.27 -1.40
N LEU A 61 -0.92 -2.39 -1.34
CA LEU A 61 -0.84 -1.25 -2.26
C LEU A 61 -0.84 -1.71 -3.72
N TYR A 62 -1.66 -1.09 -4.56
CA TYR A 62 -1.61 -1.34 -6.00
C TYR A 62 -0.28 -0.87 -6.60
N LYS A 63 0.27 -1.69 -7.49
CA LYS A 63 1.56 -1.47 -8.15
C LYS A 63 1.34 -1.60 -9.64
N TYR A 64 1.59 -0.51 -10.37
CA TYR A 64 1.46 -0.48 -11.83
C TYR A 64 2.83 -0.29 -12.46
N ARG A 65 3.10 -1.04 -13.52
CA ARG A 65 4.29 -0.87 -14.37
C ARG A 65 3.83 -0.40 -15.72
N ILE A 66 4.34 0.75 -16.15
CA ILE A 66 3.96 1.43 -17.39
C ILE A 66 5.22 1.54 -18.24
N GLU A 67 5.18 0.93 -19.43
CA GLU A 67 6.33 0.81 -20.32
C GLU A 67 5.89 1.10 -21.77
N GLY A 68 6.79 1.69 -22.56
CA GLY A 68 6.55 2.00 -23.97
C GLY A 68 7.17 3.33 -24.40
N PRO A 69 7.33 3.55 -25.71
CA PRO A 69 7.96 4.77 -26.24
C PRO A 69 7.20 6.06 -25.88
N ASP A 70 5.89 5.93 -25.61
CA ASP A 70 5.00 7.05 -25.27
C ASP A 70 4.69 7.16 -23.77
N ALA A 71 5.31 6.35 -22.90
CA ALA A 71 4.96 6.29 -21.48
C ALA A 71 5.12 7.65 -20.77
N GLU A 72 6.21 8.38 -21.02
CA GLU A 72 6.43 9.71 -20.45
C GLU A 72 5.35 10.70 -20.91
N ARG A 73 5.06 10.75 -22.22
CA ARG A 73 4.04 11.62 -22.80
C ARG A 73 2.65 11.33 -22.22
N TYR A 74 2.29 10.06 -22.09
CA TYR A 74 1.04 9.65 -21.48
C TYR A 74 0.94 10.08 -20.01
N LEU A 75 1.98 9.80 -19.22
CA LEU A 75 2.02 10.12 -17.79
C LEU A 75 2.03 11.64 -17.52
N SER A 76 2.65 12.45 -18.39
CA SER A 76 2.59 13.91 -18.30
C SER A 76 1.17 14.49 -18.47
N GLY A 77 0.27 13.76 -19.15
CA GLY A 77 -1.14 14.15 -19.26
C GLY A 77 -2.03 13.57 -18.16
N LEU A 78 -1.63 12.46 -17.53
CA LEU A 78 -2.40 11.76 -16.50
C LEU A 78 -2.13 12.28 -15.08
N LEU A 79 -0.86 12.58 -14.76
CA LEU A 79 -0.42 12.90 -13.40
C LEU A 79 -0.49 14.40 -13.14
N ALA A 80 -0.99 14.79 -11.97
CA ALA A 80 -1.03 16.20 -11.56
C ALA A 80 0.37 16.85 -11.44
N ARG A 81 1.41 16.04 -11.13
CA ARG A 81 2.80 16.49 -11.10
C ARG A 81 3.54 16.03 -12.35
N ASP A 82 4.21 16.97 -13.03
CA ASP A 82 4.93 16.68 -14.27
C ASP A 82 6.04 15.64 -14.08
N ILE A 83 5.82 14.45 -14.66
CA ILE A 83 6.72 13.30 -14.56
C ILE A 83 8.09 13.53 -15.22
N ARG A 84 8.18 14.44 -16.20
CA ARG A 84 9.45 14.76 -16.90
C ARG A 84 10.50 15.36 -15.97
N THR A 85 10.07 15.85 -14.80
CA THR A 85 10.97 16.37 -13.76
C THR A 85 11.53 15.28 -12.83
N CYS A 86 10.94 14.08 -12.85
CA CYS A 86 11.38 12.94 -12.07
C CYS A 86 12.45 12.16 -12.84
N ARG A 87 13.70 12.27 -12.41
CA ARG A 87 14.83 11.57 -13.04
C ARG A 87 14.75 10.06 -12.75
N PRO A 88 15.41 9.21 -13.57
CA PRO A 88 15.61 7.80 -13.24
C PRO A 88 16.15 7.61 -11.80
N ASP A 89 15.74 6.52 -11.15
CA ASP A 89 16.05 6.18 -9.75
C ASP A 89 15.54 7.16 -8.69
N HIS A 90 14.67 8.10 -9.07
CA HIS A 90 13.98 8.99 -8.15
C HIS A 90 12.48 8.64 -8.10
N ALA A 91 11.82 9.06 -7.01
CA ALA A 91 10.39 8.92 -6.85
C ALA A 91 9.76 10.30 -6.61
N GLN A 92 8.53 10.46 -7.11
CA GLN A 92 7.71 11.62 -6.81
C GLN A 92 6.32 11.20 -6.38
N TYR A 93 5.78 11.85 -5.34
CA TYR A 93 4.38 11.72 -4.99
C TYR A 93 3.53 12.54 -5.95
N THR A 94 2.38 11.99 -6.35
CA THR A 94 1.41 12.62 -7.23
C THR A 94 0.02 12.15 -6.84
N ILE A 95 -1.00 12.79 -7.41
CA ILE A 95 -2.41 12.41 -7.26
C ILE A 95 -3.02 12.10 -8.63
N TRP A 96 -4.15 11.39 -8.61
CA TRP A 96 -5.07 11.31 -9.73
C TRP A 96 -6.23 12.26 -9.47
N CYS A 97 -6.65 12.96 -10.51
CA CYS A 97 -7.81 13.84 -10.49
C CYS A 97 -8.85 13.28 -11.46
N ASP A 98 -10.11 13.49 -11.14
CA ASP A 98 -11.25 13.30 -12.02
C ASP A 98 -11.77 14.65 -12.54
N ASP A 99 -12.75 14.58 -13.42
CA ASP A 99 -13.51 15.75 -13.84
C ASP A 99 -14.43 16.19 -12.69
N ALA A 100 -14.72 17.49 -12.61
CA ALA A 100 -15.57 18.10 -11.58
C ALA A 100 -17.07 17.84 -11.79
#